data_AF-A0A3P9DM66-F1
#
_entry.id   AF-A0A3P9DM66-F1
#
_cell.length_a   1.000
_cell.length_b   1.000
_cell.length_c   1.000
_cell.angle_alpha   90.00
_cell.angle_beta   90.00
_cell.angle_gamma   90.00
#
_symmetry.space_group_name_H-M   'P 1'
#
loop_
_entity.id
_entity.type
_entity.pdbx_description
1 polymer ?
#
loop_
_entity_poly.entity_id
_entity_poly.type
_entity_poly.pdbx_seq_one_letter_code
_entity_poly.pdbx_strand_id
1 'polypeptide(L)' 'MALGEWEERWQQNKIGFHQPEVHKMLKKNIDKVLNGRTGVRFFFPLCGKAVDRSADMGHSVVGVEISEKAIRQFFEGTT' A
#
# COMPACT_ATOMS: atom_id res chain seq x y z
N MET A 1 -9.76 3.37 -17.43
CA MET A 1 -8.44 2.72 -17.61
C MET A 1 -8.69 1.23 -17.70
N ALA A 2 -8.18 0.57 -18.74
CA ALA A 2 -8.22 -0.89 -18.82
C ALA A 2 -7.11 -1.49 -17.94
N LEU A 3 -7.22 -2.78 -17.56
CA LEU A 3 -6.21 -3.46 -16.74
C LEU A 3 -4.81 -3.39 -17.39
N GLY A 4 -4.72 -3.66 -18.70
CA GLY A 4 -3.45 -3.60 -19.43
C GLY A 4 -2.81 -2.20 -19.45
N GLU A 5 -3.61 -1.13 -19.46
CA GLU A 5 -3.09 0.24 -19.42
C GLU A 5 -2.43 0.55 -18.05
N TRP A 6 -2.99 0.02 -16.96
CA TRP A 6 -2.39 0.17 -15.63
C TRP A 6 -1.09 -0.61 -15.48
N GLU A 7 -1.05 -1.85 -15.96
CA GLU A 7 0.18 -2.65 -16.00
C GLU A 7 1.27 -1.97 -16.81
N GLU A 8 0.94 -1.42 -17.99
CA GLU A 8 1.90 -0.69 -18.83
C GLU A 8 2.51 0.51 -18.11
N ARG A 9 1.71 1.26 -17.33
CA ARG A 9 2.24 2.37 -16.51
C ARG A 9 3.26 1.88 -15.50
N TRP A 10 3.02 0.76 -14.84
CA TRP A 10 4.00 0.15 -13.94
C TRP A 10 5.25 -0.31 -14.67
N GLN A 11 5.12 -0.91 -15.84
CA GLN A 11 6.27 -1.31 -16.65
C GLN A 11 7.13 -0.12 -17.06
N GLN A 12 6.51 0.97 -17.48
CA GLN A 12 7.16 2.23 -17.87
C GLN A 12 7.59 3.11 -16.68
N ASN A 13 7.44 2.64 -15.43
CA ASN A 13 7.69 3.41 -14.21
C ASN A 13 6.94 4.77 -14.16
N LYS A 14 5.78 4.87 -14.82
CA LYS A 14 4.89 6.04 -14.78
C LYS A 14 4.03 6.03 -13.51
N ILE A 15 4.71 5.99 -12.36
CA ILE A 15 4.13 5.79 -11.03
C ILE A 15 4.17 7.06 -10.17
N GLY A 16 3.88 8.22 -10.77
CA GLY A 16 3.90 9.52 -10.07
C GLY A 16 2.90 9.64 -8.91
N PHE A 17 1.98 8.68 -8.77
CA PHE A 17 1.08 8.55 -7.62
C PHE A 17 1.76 7.92 -6.39
N HIS A 18 2.89 7.24 -6.56
CA HIS A 18 3.60 6.59 -5.46
C HIS A 18 4.24 7.64 -4.55
N GLN A 19 3.92 7.57 -3.26
CA GLN A 19 4.56 8.35 -2.22
C GLN A 19 5.60 7.45 -1.52
N PRO A 20 6.86 7.93 -1.35
CA PRO A 20 7.91 7.16 -0.69
C PRO A 20 7.69 7.05 0.83
N GLU A 21 6.87 7.94 1.39
CA GLU A 21 6.51 7.95 2.81
C GLU A 21 5.03 7.60 3.00
N VAL A 22 4.69 7.13 4.21
CA VAL A 22 3.31 6.86 4.64
C VAL A 22 2.43 8.09 4.43
N HIS A 23 1.21 7.86 3.93
CA HIS A 23 0.30 8.95 3.67
C HIS A 23 0.03 9.80 4.93
N LYS A 24 0.29 11.11 4.87
CA LYS A 24 0.24 12.01 6.05
C LYS A 24 -1.08 11.95 6.82
N MET A 25 -2.20 11.80 6.11
CA MET A 25 -3.53 11.67 6.75
C MET A 25 -3.73 10.34 7.45
N LEU A 26 -3.16 9.25 6.93
CA LEU A 26 -3.21 7.94 7.58
C LEU A 26 -2.42 8.02 8.90
N LYS A 27 -1.17 8.52 8.83
CA LYS A 27 -0.32 8.72 10.01
C LYS A 27 -1.01 9.58 11.08
N LYS A 28 -1.70 10.66 10.68
CA LYS A 28 -2.40 11.57 11.61
C LYS A 28 -3.64 10.95 12.27
N ASN A 29 -4.31 10.01 11.62
CA ASN A 29 -5.63 9.53 12.06
C ASN A 29 -5.66 8.05 12.43
N ILE A 30 -4.54 7.32 12.31
CA ILE A 30 -4.51 5.87 12.55
C ILE A 30 -5.01 5.53 13.96
N ASP A 31 -4.64 6.28 14.99
CA ASP A 31 -5.10 6.03 16.36
C ASP A 31 -6.62 6.16 16.51
N LYS A 32 -7.23 7.10 15.78
CA LYS A 32 -8.69 7.27 15.75
C LYS A 32 -9.37 6.12 15.03
N VAL A 33 -8.75 5.61 13.96
CA VAL A 33 -9.26 4.44 13.22
C VAL A 33 -9.15 3.19 14.08
N LEU A 34 -8.05 3.02 14.82
CA LEU A 34 -7.84 1.90 15.72
C LEU A 34 -8.80 1.97 16.91
N ASN A 35 -9.00 3.15 17.50
CA ASN A 35 -9.89 3.38 18.64
C ASN A 35 -9.63 2.38 19.79
N GLY A 36 -8.36 2.16 20.12
CA GLY A 36 -7.91 1.23 21.16
C GLY A 36 -7.96 -0.26 20.78
N ARG A 37 -8.40 -0.61 19.57
CA ARG A 37 -8.39 -2.01 19.09
C ARG A 37 -6.98 -2.44 18.70
N THR A 38 -6.61 -3.65 19.11
CA THR A 38 -5.38 -4.34 18.68
C THR A 38 -5.74 -5.43 17.66
N GLY A 39 -4.78 -5.91 16.87
CA GLY A 39 -5.03 -7.03 15.93
C GLY A 39 -6.02 -6.73 14.79
N VAL A 40 -6.31 -5.45 14.52
CA VAL A 40 -7.17 -5.04 13.40
C VAL A 40 -6.62 -5.55 12.06
N ARG A 41 -7.53 -5.97 11.17
CA ARG A 41 -7.20 -6.34 9.79
C ARG A 41 -7.52 -5.19 8.84
N PHE A 42 -6.52 -4.65 8.17
CA PHE A 42 -6.65 -3.59 7.18
C PHE A 42 -6.69 -4.14 5.76
N PHE A 43 -7.52 -3.53 4.92
CA PHE A 43 -7.60 -3.83 3.50
C PHE A 43 -7.18 -2.60 2.69
N PHE A 44 -6.22 -2.78 1.78
CA PHE A 44 -5.72 -1.75 0.87
C PHE A 44 -6.10 -2.11 -0.57
N PRO A 45 -7.16 -1.48 -1.11
CA PRO A 45 -7.52 -1.65 -2.51
C PRO A 45 -6.49 -0.97 -3.42
N LEU A 46 -6.10 -1.63 -4.51
CA LEU A 46 -5.13 -1.11 -5.49
C LEU A 46 -3.84 -0.66 -4.82
N CYS A 47 -3.26 -1.54 -4.00
CA CYS A 47 -2.22 -1.18 -3.04
C CYS A 47 -0.89 -0.73 -3.69
N GLY A 48 -0.69 -1.00 -4.99
CA GLY A 48 0.56 -0.71 -5.67
C GLY A 48 1.75 -1.24 -4.89
N LYS A 49 2.67 -0.33 -4.55
CA LYS A 49 3.80 -0.58 -3.64
C LYS A 49 3.78 0.28 -2.38
N ALA A 50 2.59 0.66 -1.90
CA ALA A 50 2.43 1.60 -0.79
C ALA A 50 3.29 1.21 0.43
N VAL A 51 4.03 2.18 0.98
CA VAL A 51 4.95 1.98 2.12
C VAL A 51 4.20 2.08 3.46
N ASP A 52 2.89 1.81 3.48
CA ASP A 52 2.03 1.98 4.65
C ASP A 52 2.23 0.86 5.71
N ARG A 53 3.47 0.46 5.95
CA ARG A 53 3.92 -0.47 7.00
C ARG A 53 3.57 -0.02 8.42
N SER A 54 3.22 1.25 8.61
CA SER A 54 2.63 1.70 9.89
C SER A 54 1.33 0.96 10.23
N ALA A 55 0.65 0.37 9.23
CA ALA A 55 -0.50 -0.50 9.47
C ALA A 55 -0.12 -1.90 9.98
N ASP A 56 1.16 -2.25 10.15
CA ASP A 56 1.64 -3.58 10.57
C ASP A 56 2.10 -3.59 12.05
N MET A 57 1.73 -2.58 12.84
CA MET A 57 2.03 -2.47 14.28
C MET A 57 1.22 -3.47 15.14
N GLY A 58 1.33 -4.77 14.84
CA GLY A 58 0.52 -5.83 15.47
C GLY A 58 -0.87 -5.98 14.85
N HIS A 59 -1.02 -5.56 13.59
CA HIS A 59 -2.24 -5.57 12.80
C HIS A 59 -1.98 -6.31 11.50
N SER A 60 -2.99 -6.98 10.93
CA SER A 60 -2.80 -7.72 9.68
C SER A 60 -3.19 -6.87 8.48
N VAL A 61 -2.44 -6.93 7.40
CA VAL A 61 -2.72 -6.16 6.17
C VAL A 61 -3.03 -7.11 5.01
N VAL A 62 -4.04 -6.78 4.21
CA VAL A 62 -4.37 -7.43 2.94
C VAL A 62 -4.42 -6.39 1.84
N GLY A 63 -3.60 -6.55 0.81
CA GLY A 63 -3.61 -5.72 -0.39
C GLY A 63 -4.15 -6.47 -1.60
N VAL A 64 -4.77 -5.74 -2.53
CA VAL A 64 -5.03 -6.23 -3.89
C VAL A 64 -4.39 -5.26 -4.89
N GLU A 65 -3.62 -5.80 -5.82
CA GLU A 65 -2.97 -5.05 -6.90
C GLU A 65 -2.86 -5.98 -8.10
N ILE A 66 -3.03 -5.43 -9.31
CA ILE A 66 -2.97 -6.21 -10.55
C ILE A 66 -1.54 -6.28 -11.08
N SER A 67 -0.72 -5.26 -10.84
CA SER A 67 0.66 -5.20 -11.28
C SER A 67 1.57 -6.10 -10.43
N GLU A 68 1.99 -7.24 -10.99
CA GLU A 68 2.98 -8.12 -10.36
C GLU A 68 4.28 -7.39 -10.02
N LYS A 69 4.72 -6.48 -10.91
CA LYS A 69 5.92 -5.64 -10.70
C LYS A 69 5.78 -4.77 -9.45
N ALA A 70 4.60 -4.18 -9.22
CA ALA A 70 4.35 -3.38 -8.02
C ALA A 70 4.48 -4.21 -6.75
N ILE A 71 3.89 -5.41 -6.75
CA ILE A 71 3.94 -6.34 -5.62
C ILE A 71 5.37 -6.82 -5.35
N ARG A 72 6.15 -7.16 -6.38
CA ARG A 72 7.57 -7.53 -6.21
C ARG A 72 8.37 -6.38 -5.59
N GLN A 73 8.21 -5.16 -6.12
CA GLN A 73 8.88 -3.97 -5.58
C GLN A 73 8.48 -3.66 -4.12
N PHE A 74 7.24 -3.96 -3.73
CA PHE A 74 6.79 -3.82 -2.35
C PHE A 74 7.57 -4.74 -1.40
N PHE A 75 7.79 -6.00 -1.79
CA PHE A 75 8.49 -6.98 -0.96
C PHE A 75 10.02 -6.84 -1.00
N GLU A 76 10.61 -6.34 -2.10
CA GLU A 76 12.05 -6.09 -2.23
C GLU A 76 12.58 -5.04 -1.24
N GLY A 77 11.77 -4.06 -0.85
CA GLY A 77 12.16 -3.03 0.12
C GLY A 77 12.08 -3.45 1.59
N THR A 78 12.01 -4.75 1.91
CA THR A 78 11.72 -5.30 3.26
C THR A 78 12.96 -5.87 3.97
N THR A 79 14.17 -5.45 3.56
CA THR A 79 15.41 -5.77 4.27
C THR A 79 15.62 -4.87 5.49
#